data_AF-A0A8T0XQ25-F1
#
_entry.id   AF-A0A8T0XQ25-F1
#
_cell.length_a   1.000
_cell.length_b   1.000
_cell.length_c   1.000
_cell.angle_alpha   90.00
_cell.angle_beta   90.00
_cell.angle_gamma   90.00
#
_symmetry.space_group_name_H-M   'P 1'
#
loop_
_entity.id
_entity.type
_entity.pdbx_description
1 polymer ?
#
loop_
_entity_poly.entity_id
_entity_poly.type
_entity_poly.pdbx_seq_one_letter_code
_entity_poly.pdbx_strand_id
1 'polypeptide(L)'
;MDDGGEGAAAPAAEAAVAARNPRCYLDVSIGGELEGRIVVELYASVVPRTAENFRALCTGEKGVGADNGVPLHYKGSCFHRIVKGFMVQGGDITAGDGTGGHSIYGLNFEDENFVLKHERKGMLSMANAGPNTNGSQFFITTTRTPHLDGNHVVFGRAIKGMGVVRAMEHIPVDEADHPTDDVVIVDCGEIPEGANDGVVNFFKDGDMYPDWPNDLDEKPAEVSWWIDAVESAKAFGNESFKKQDYKTALRKYRKAMRYLDLCWEKEDIDEERSTALRKTKSIIFTNSSACKLKLGDLEDALLDADFALREREDNAKAFFRQGQVRMALNHIDAAVESFKQALELEPNDGGIKRELAAAKKKISDKRDQERKAFSRLFQPSGGSQKSDNENS
;
A
#
# COMPACT_ATOMS: atom_id res chain seq x y z
N MET A 1 16.60 -0.06 80.69
CA MET A 1 17.65 -0.67 79.86
C MET A 1 16.93 -1.70 79.02
N ASP A 2 16.08 -1.24 78.10
CA ASP A 2 16.45 -0.78 76.75
C ASP A 2 16.92 -2.03 75.98
N ASP A 3 15.99 -2.85 75.47
CA ASP A 3 15.18 -2.68 74.24
C ASP A 3 16.06 -2.53 73.00
N GLY A 4 15.94 -3.48 72.06
CA GLY A 4 16.82 -3.57 70.89
C GLY A 4 16.73 -4.92 70.19
N GLY A 5 15.60 -5.17 69.53
CA GLY A 5 15.43 -6.29 68.62
C GLY A 5 16.16 -6.08 67.29
N GLU A 6 16.85 -7.10 66.81
CA GLU A 6 17.21 -7.24 65.40
C GLU A 6 16.44 -8.43 64.83
N GLY A 7 15.24 -8.15 64.35
CA GLY A 7 14.59 -9.00 63.36
C GLY A 7 15.37 -8.87 62.06
N ALA A 8 16.07 -9.92 61.67
CA ALA A 8 16.67 -10.02 60.35
C ALA A 8 15.54 -9.91 59.30
N ALA A 9 15.46 -8.76 58.65
CA ALA A 9 14.58 -8.54 57.51
C ALA A 9 14.96 -9.55 56.42
N ALA A 10 14.00 -10.38 56.03
CA ALA A 10 14.08 -11.13 54.79
C ALA A 10 14.37 -10.15 53.64
N PRO A 11 15.25 -10.49 52.68
CA PRO A 11 15.48 -9.61 51.55
C PRO A 11 14.16 -9.42 50.82
N ALA A 12 13.86 -8.17 50.48
CA ALA A 12 12.75 -7.76 49.62
C ALA A 12 12.93 -8.38 48.23
N ALA A 13 12.61 -9.67 48.11
CA ALA A 13 12.36 -10.36 46.88
C ALA A 13 10.84 -10.34 46.65
N GLU A 14 10.31 -9.14 46.38
CA GLU A 14 8.94 -8.95 45.95
C GLU A 14 8.93 -8.18 44.62
N ALA A 15 8.90 -8.97 43.55
CA ALA A 15 8.29 -8.69 42.25
C ALA A 15 8.56 -7.31 41.58
N ALA A 16 9.71 -7.17 40.93
CA ALA A 16 9.73 -6.43 39.67
C ALA A 16 9.15 -7.35 38.60
N VAL A 17 7.85 -7.22 38.31
CA VAL A 17 7.34 -7.64 37.00
C VAL A 17 8.18 -6.85 36.00
N ALA A 18 9.05 -7.53 35.24
CA ALA A 18 9.85 -6.89 34.20
C ALA A 18 8.87 -6.11 33.31
N ALA A 19 8.94 -4.78 33.34
CA ALA A 19 8.01 -3.93 32.61
C ALA A 19 8.01 -4.38 31.15
N ARG A 20 6.83 -4.76 30.66
CA ARG A 20 6.67 -5.29 29.30
C ARG A 20 7.05 -4.20 28.30
N ASN A 21 7.65 -4.61 27.19
CA ASN A 21 8.02 -3.70 26.09
C ASN A 21 6.81 -2.86 25.63
N PRO A 22 6.92 -1.52 25.59
CA PRO A 22 5.87 -0.66 25.08
C PRO A 22 5.52 -0.96 23.62
N ARG A 23 4.27 -0.74 23.25
CA ARG A 23 3.82 -0.79 21.86
C ARG A 23 3.41 0.60 21.40
N CYS A 24 3.81 0.99 20.21
CA CYS A 24 3.38 2.23 19.57
C CYS A 24 2.78 1.93 18.20
N TYR A 25 1.98 2.85 17.68
CA TYR A 25 1.45 2.79 16.33
C TYR A 25 1.82 4.03 15.52
N LEU A 26 1.92 3.83 14.21
CA LEU A 26 2.03 4.88 13.18
C LEU A 26 0.94 4.62 12.14
N ASP A 27 -0.02 5.53 12.02
CA ASP A 27 -1.01 5.53 10.95
C ASP A 27 -0.43 6.31 9.77
N VAL A 28 -0.35 5.65 8.61
CA VAL A 28 0.38 6.17 7.45
C VAL A 28 -0.59 6.47 6.32
N SER A 29 -0.41 7.62 5.67
CA SER A 29 -0.99 7.92 4.36
C SER A 29 0.08 7.93 3.27
N ILE A 30 -0.32 7.57 2.06
CA ILE A 30 0.49 7.67 0.82
C ILE A 30 -0.30 8.52 -0.17
N GLY A 31 0.30 9.59 -0.70
CA GLY A 31 -0.36 10.47 -1.67
C GLY A 31 -1.66 11.10 -1.12
N GLY A 32 -1.70 11.36 0.19
CA GLY A 32 -2.88 11.89 0.90
C GLY A 32 -3.98 10.86 1.21
N GLU A 33 -3.82 9.60 0.81
CA GLU A 33 -4.78 8.53 1.09
C GLU A 33 -4.30 7.67 2.26
N LEU A 34 -5.17 7.44 3.25
CA LEU A 34 -4.85 6.59 4.39
C LEU A 34 -4.58 5.14 3.92
N GLU A 35 -3.37 4.62 4.18
CA GLU A 35 -2.94 3.30 3.73
C GLU A 35 -3.13 2.23 4.80
N GLY A 36 -2.75 2.53 6.05
CA GLY A 36 -2.86 1.57 7.13
C GLY A 36 -2.07 1.95 8.37
N ARG A 37 -2.10 1.05 9.36
CA ARG A 37 -1.40 1.17 10.63
C ARG A 37 -0.18 0.27 10.68
N ILE A 38 0.95 0.81 11.11
CA ILE A 38 2.14 0.06 11.53
C ILE A 38 2.12 0.00 13.06
N VAL A 39 2.27 -1.19 13.64
CA VAL A 39 2.44 -1.35 15.09
C VAL A 39 3.84 -1.84 15.38
N VAL A 40 4.53 -1.16 16.29
CA VAL A 40 5.89 -1.48 16.70
C VAL A 40 5.96 -1.86 18.17
N GLU A 41 6.78 -2.86 18.47
CA GLU A 41 7.23 -3.21 19.82
C GLU A 41 8.58 -2.53 20.07
N LEU A 42 8.72 -1.81 21.19
CA LEU A 42 9.94 -1.10 21.58
C LEU A 42 10.69 -1.89 22.66
N TYR A 43 11.98 -2.15 22.45
CA TYR A 43 12.81 -2.97 23.32
C TYR A 43 13.33 -2.20 24.54
N ALA A 44 12.41 -1.65 25.35
CA ALA A 44 12.72 -0.86 26.54
C ALA A 44 13.53 -1.62 27.60
N SER A 45 13.48 -2.96 27.60
CA SER A 45 14.32 -3.80 28.47
C SER A 45 15.80 -3.87 28.06
N VAL A 46 16.13 -3.48 26.81
CA VAL A 46 17.49 -3.54 26.26
C VAL A 46 18.05 -2.13 26.00
N VAL A 47 17.21 -1.23 25.50
CA VAL A 47 17.56 0.16 25.15
C VAL A 47 16.49 1.13 25.70
N PRO A 48 16.35 1.25 27.03
CA PRO A 48 15.29 2.04 27.66
C PRO A 48 15.29 3.51 27.23
N ARG A 49 16.45 4.15 27.04
CA ARG A 49 16.50 5.57 26.65
C ARG A 49 16.03 5.77 25.22
N THR A 50 16.46 4.89 24.32
CA THR A 50 16.09 4.92 22.89
C THR A 50 14.61 4.61 22.70
N ALA A 51 14.11 3.60 23.42
CA ALA A 51 12.70 3.24 23.42
C ALA A 51 11.81 4.38 23.97
N GLU A 52 12.20 5.00 25.09
CA GLU A 52 11.45 6.13 25.67
C GLU A 52 11.44 7.35 24.75
N ASN A 53 12.54 7.63 24.04
CA ASN A 53 12.58 8.69 23.04
C ASN A 53 11.52 8.47 21.95
N PHE A 54 11.50 7.28 21.35
CA PHE A 54 10.54 6.98 20.29
C PHE A 54 9.10 6.97 20.80
N ARG A 55 8.84 6.37 21.98
CA ARG A 55 7.51 6.32 22.59
C ARG A 55 6.96 7.73 22.84
N ALA A 56 7.75 8.59 23.47
CA ALA A 56 7.35 9.96 23.76
C ALA A 56 7.15 10.81 22.50
N LEU A 57 7.94 10.58 21.45
CA LEU A 57 7.73 11.20 20.13
C LEU A 57 6.49 10.65 19.42
N CYS A 58 6.04 9.42 19.70
CA CYS A 58 4.74 8.93 19.23
C CYS A 58 3.58 9.61 19.95
N THR A 59 3.69 9.87 21.26
CA THR A 59 2.58 10.47 22.05
C THR A 59 2.54 11.99 21.98
N GLY A 60 3.67 12.64 21.69
CA GLY A 60 3.80 14.10 21.73
C GLY A 60 3.79 14.67 23.16
N GLU A 61 3.88 13.84 24.19
CA GLU A 61 3.67 14.25 25.59
C GLU A 61 4.72 15.23 26.13
N LYS A 62 5.88 15.33 25.47
CA LYS A 62 6.96 16.25 25.85
C LYS A 62 6.73 17.67 25.32
N GLY A 63 5.63 17.91 24.61
CA GLY A 63 5.24 19.24 24.15
C GLY A 63 6.15 19.76 23.05
N VAL A 64 6.63 20.99 23.20
CA VAL A 64 7.43 21.70 22.20
C VAL A 64 8.90 21.70 22.64
N GLY A 65 9.80 21.39 21.70
CA GLY A 65 11.25 21.44 21.93
C GLY A 65 11.68 22.85 22.32
N ALA A 66 12.33 22.98 23.47
CA ALA A 66 12.72 24.28 24.03
C ALA A 66 13.67 25.07 23.10
N ASP A 67 14.47 24.37 22.31
CA ASP A 67 15.55 24.96 21.52
C ASP A 67 15.12 25.36 20.10
N ASN A 68 14.05 24.76 19.57
CA ASN A 68 13.63 24.94 18.17
C ASN A 68 12.16 25.36 17.99
N GLY A 69 11.35 25.32 19.06
CA GLY A 69 9.92 25.68 18.97
C GLY A 69 9.06 24.68 18.19
N VAL A 70 9.60 23.50 17.86
CA VAL A 70 8.91 22.46 17.09
C VAL A 70 8.29 21.42 18.04
N PRO A 71 7.04 20.97 17.82
CA PRO A 71 6.47 19.87 18.58
C PRO A 71 7.35 18.61 18.54
N LEU A 72 7.64 18.03 19.70
CA LEU A 72 8.33 16.75 19.82
C LEU A 72 7.34 15.61 19.55
N HIS A 73 6.90 15.48 18.29
CA HIS A 73 5.82 14.57 17.89
C HIS A 73 6.00 14.10 16.44
N TYR A 74 5.84 12.81 16.18
CA TYR A 74 5.91 12.24 14.82
C TYR A 74 4.68 12.55 13.96
N LYS A 75 3.53 12.90 14.56
CA LYS A 75 2.33 13.22 13.81
C LYS A 75 2.57 14.40 12.87
N GLY A 76 2.35 14.16 11.58
CA GLY A 76 2.60 15.10 10.48
C GLY A 76 4.00 15.00 9.86
N SER A 77 4.94 14.26 10.47
CA SER A 77 6.24 14.00 9.86
C SER A 77 6.15 12.96 8.74
N CYS A 78 7.09 13.01 7.80
CA CYS A 78 7.11 12.15 6.63
C CYS A 78 8.22 11.07 6.68
N PHE A 79 8.06 10.06 5.82
CA PHE A 79 9.15 9.20 5.40
C PHE A 79 9.83 9.85 4.20
N HIS A 80 10.90 10.60 4.46
CA HIS A 80 11.59 11.40 3.45
C HIS A 80 12.54 10.57 2.59
N ARG A 81 12.94 9.36 3.02
CA ARG A 81 13.90 8.54 2.27
C ARG A 81 13.49 7.07 2.21
N ILE A 82 13.36 6.52 1.01
CA ILE A 82 12.92 5.14 0.78
C ILE A 82 13.88 4.45 -0.19
N VAL A 83 14.46 3.33 0.26
CA VAL A 83 15.36 2.52 -0.58
C VAL A 83 14.83 1.11 -0.66
N LYS A 84 14.33 0.74 -1.85
CA LYS A 84 13.75 -0.57 -2.12
C LYS A 84 14.75 -1.69 -1.84
N GLY A 85 14.31 -2.71 -1.10
CA GLY A 85 15.15 -3.82 -0.69
C GLY A 85 16.15 -3.47 0.41
N PHE A 86 16.01 -2.31 1.07
CA PHE A 86 16.86 -1.88 2.16
C PHE A 86 16.06 -1.40 3.38
N MET A 87 15.47 -0.20 3.31
CA MET A 87 14.79 0.44 4.44
C MET A 87 13.86 1.58 4.01
N VAL A 88 12.98 1.99 4.92
CA VAL A 88 12.18 3.23 4.84
C VAL A 88 12.55 4.10 6.04
N GLN A 89 12.93 5.35 5.80
CA GLN A 89 13.43 6.28 6.82
C GLN A 89 12.52 7.51 6.94
N GLY A 90 12.26 7.89 8.18
CA GLY A 90 11.44 9.04 8.54
C GLY A 90 11.86 9.63 9.88
N GLY A 91 10.97 10.39 10.50
CA GLY A 91 11.20 10.95 11.84
C GLY A 91 12.04 12.22 11.87
N ASP A 92 12.26 12.88 10.72
CA ASP A 92 12.67 14.29 10.73
C ASP A 92 11.43 15.14 11.03
N ILE A 93 11.25 15.43 12.32
CA ILE A 93 10.10 16.19 12.82
C ILE A 93 10.26 17.71 12.64
N THR A 94 11.40 18.17 12.10
CA THR A 94 11.73 19.60 12.03
C THR A 94 11.78 20.14 10.59
N ALA A 95 12.63 19.57 9.73
CA ALA A 95 12.80 20.01 8.34
C ALA A 95 12.00 19.13 7.37
N GLY A 96 11.80 17.86 7.72
CA GLY A 96 11.07 16.89 6.90
C GLY A 96 11.84 16.40 5.67
N ASP A 97 13.14 16.70 5.56
CA ASP A 97 13.99 16.36 4.41
C ASP A 97 15.20 15.50 4.80
N GLY A 98 15.34 15.15 6.08
CA GLY A 98 16.44 14.34 6.61
C GLY A 98 17.61 15.16 7.13
N THR A 99 17.58 16.50 7.02
CA THR A 99 18.62 17.38 7.59
C THR A 99 18.38 17.73 9.05
N GLY A 100 17.18 17.47 9.56
CA GLY A 100 16.76 17.85 10.90
C GLY A 100 16.56 16.69 11.88
N GLY A 101 15.70 16.92 12.86
CA GLY A 101 15.35 16.00 13.93
C GLY A 101 15.75 16.52 15.29
N HIS A 102 15.08 16.02 16.33
CA HIS A 102 15.35 16.43 17.70
C HIS A 102 14.85 15.36 18.67
N SER A 103 15.71 14.90 19.58
CA SER A 103 15.29 13.93 20.60
C SER A 103 14.51 14.59 21.73
N ILE A 104 13.89 13.80 22.60
CA ILE A 104 13.29 14.32 23.84
C ILE A 104 14.32 14.77 24.89
N TYR A 105 15.61 14.51 24.64
CA TYR A 105 16.72 14.80 25.56
C TYR A 105 17.58 16.01 25.12
N GLY A 106 17.22 16.66 24.01
CA GLY A 106 18.06 17.65 23.32
C GLY A 106 18.23 17.30 21.85
N LEU A 107 19.12 18.02 21.14
CA LEU A 107 19.35 17.78 19.71
C LEU A 107 19.72 16.31 19.42
N ASN A 108 20.71 15.79 20.14
CA ASN A 108 21.23 14.43 19.99
C ASN A 108 21.38 13.72 21.35
N PHE A 109 21.39 12.38 21.33
CA PHE A 109 21.80 11.53 22.44
C PHE A 109 22.70 10.36 22.00
N GLU A 110 23.36 9.74 22.97
CA GLU A 110 24.36 8.69 22.79
C GLU A 110 23.80 7.39 22.22
N ASP A 111 24.66 6.60 21.58
CA ASP A 111 24.36 5.23 21.19
C ASP A 111 24.27 4.36 22.45
N GLU A 112 23.06 3.89 22.78
CA GLU A 112 22.82 3.21 24.06
C GLU A 112 23.52 1.85 24.16
N ASN A 113 23.38 1.01 23.14
CA ASN A 113 24.22 -0.18 22.88
C ASN A 113 23.92 -0.77 21.49
N PHE A 114 24.73 -1.75 21.08
CA PHE A 114 24.59 -2.48 19.80
C PHE A 114 24.41 -4.00 19.99
N VAL A 115 23.75 -4.41 21.09
CA VAL A 115 23.54 -5.84 21.40
C VAL A 115 22.62 -6.49 20.35
N LEU A 116 21.58 -5.75 19.95
CA LEU A 116 20.61 -6.17 18.95
C LEU A 116 21.12 -5.90 17.53
N LYS A 117 20.81 -6.80 16.61
CA LYS A 117 21.30 -6.79 15.23
C LYS A 117 20.17 -6.62 14.23
N HIS A 118 20.50 -6.17 13.03
CA HIS A 118 19.55 -5.96 11.93
C HIS A 118 19.26 -7.27 11.17
N GLU A 119 18.76 -8.27 11.89
CA GLU A 119 18.74 -9.66 11.42
C GLU A 119 17.64 -9.98 10.41
N ARG A 120 16.61 -9.14 10.28
CA ARG A 120 15.42 -9.41 9.45
C ARG A 120 14.73 -8.12 9.01
N LYS A 121 13.69 -8.26 8.19
CA LYS A 121 12.75 -7.18 7.86
C LYS A 121 11.95 -6.76 9.10
N GLY A 122 11.57 -5.48 9.15
CA GLY A 122 10.75 -4.89 10.19
C GLY A 122 11.52 -4.47 11.42
N MET A 123 12.87 -4.49 11.42
CA MET A 123 13.64 -3.98 12.55
C MET A 123 13.57 -2.46 12.56
N LEU A 124 13.31 -1.89 13.74
CA LEU A 124 13.24 -0.46 13.97
C LEU A 124 14.56 0.01 14.59
N SER A 125 15.21 0.99 13.96
CA SER A 125 16.59 1.39 14.31
C SER A 125 16.81 2.89 14.10
N MET A 126 17.72 3.47 14.88
CA MET A 126 17.99 4.92 14.84
C MET A 126 18.81 5.29 13.60
N ALA A 127 18.40 6.34 12.90
CA ALA A 127 19.27 7.01 11.95
C ALA A 127 20.20 7.98 12.72
N ASN A 128 21.43 8.14 12.24
CA ASN A 128 22.43 9.02 12.85
C ASN A 128 23.40 9.54 11.77
N ALA A 129 24.21 10.55 12.14
CA ALA A 129 25.27 11.14 11.32
C ALA A 129 26.67 10.74 11.84
N GLY A 130 26.79 9.55 12.42
CA GLY A 130 27.98 9.07 13.13
C GLY A 130 27.73 8.80 14.62
N PRO A 131 28.78 8.39 15.37
CA PRO A 131 28.62 7.96 16.75
C PRO A 131 27.95 9.02 17.63
N ASN A 132 27.00 8.59 18.48
CA ASN A 132 26.31 9.40 19.48
C ASN A 132 25.53 10.60 18.91
N THR A 133 24.96 10.46 17.70
CA THR A 133 24.16 11.50 17.05
C THR A 133 22.71 11.06 16.82
N ASN A 134 22.14 10.32 17.77
CA ASN A 134 20.76 9.88 17.69
C ASN A 134 19.82 11.06 17.99
N GLY A 135 18.89 11.36 17.08
CA GLY A 135 17.88 12.40 17.25
C GLY A 135 16.47 11.82 17.32
N SER A 136 15.61 12.23 16.39
CA SER A 136 14.28 11.65 16.16
C SER A 136 14.19 10.78 14.90
N GLN A 137 15.19 10.84 14.02
CA GLN A 137 15.12 10.07 12.78
C GLN A 137 15.32 8.57 13.04
N PHE A 138 14.54 7.76 12.33
CA PHE A 138 14.56 6.31 12.44
C PHE A 138 14.33 5.68 11.07
N PHE A 139 14.65 4.40 10.96
CA PHE A 139 14.28 3.60 9.80
C PHE A 139 13.66 2.25 10.21
N ILE A 140 12.82 1.72 9.32
CA ILE A 140 12.30 0.36 9.39
C ILE A 140 12.95 -0.44 8.27
N THR A 141 13.64 -1.52 8.61
CA THR A 141 14.29 -2.35 7.60
C THR A 141 13.26 -3.11 6.76
N THR A 142 13.52 -3.26 5.47
CA THR A 142 12.70 -4.12 4.60
C THR A 142 13.41 -5.41 4.22
N THR A 143 14.68 -5.55 4.60
CA THR A 143 15.46 -6.79 4.49
C THR A 143 16.40 -6.94 5.71
N ARG A 144 17.24 -7.98 5.71
CA ARG A 144 18.34 -8.13 6.67
C ARG A 144 19.49 -7.19 6.28
N THR A 145 19.96 -6.34 7.20
CA THR A 145 20.94 -5.27 6.92
C THR A 145 22.15 -5.30 7.86
N PRO A 146 22.97 -6.37 7.84
CA PRO A 146 24.02 -6.60 8.85
C PRO A 146 25.17 -5.61 8.76
N HIS A 147 25.31 -4.88 7.64
CA HIS A 147 26.31 -3.82 7.48
C HIS A 147 26.01 -2.59 8.37
N LEU A 148 24.82 -2.50 8.95
CA LEU A 148 24.43 -1.47 9.92
C LEU A 148 24.72 -1.87 11.38
N ASP A 149 25.06 -3.13 11.63
CA ASP A 149 25.35 -3.64 12.98
C ASP A 149 26.56 -2.90 13.57
N GLY A 150 26.45 -2.46 14.83
CA GLY A 150 27.49 -1.68 15.51
C GLY A 150 27.51 -0.20 15.18
N ASN A 151 26.69 0.26 14.24
CA ASN A 151 26.62 1.66 13.81
C ASN A 151 25.27 2.32 14.11
N HIS A 152 24.18 1.54 14.14
CA HIS A 152 22.82 2.02 14.40
C HIS A 152 22.18 1.22 15.52
N VAL A 153 21.59 1.92 16.49
CA VAL A 153 20.92 1.31 17.64
C VAL A 153 19.59 0.72 17.21
N VAL A 154 19.50 -0.62 17.21
CA VAL A 154 18.23 -1.33 17.03
C VAL A 154 17.43 -1.23 18.32
N PHE A 155 16.21 -0.71 18.26
CA PHE A 155 15.40 -0.42 19.44
C PHE A 155 13.96 -0.95 19.39
N GLY A 156 13.58 -1.63 18.33
CA GLY A 156 12.28 -2.26 18.25
C GLY A 156 12.09 -3.08 16.99
N ARG A 157 10.84 -3.46 16.75
CA ARG A 157 10.41 -4.05 15.47
C ARG A 157 8.94 -3.77 15.18
N ALA A 158 8.59 -3.76 13.90
CA ALA A 158 7.21 -3.85 13.46
C ALA A 158 6.65 -5.26 13.77
N ILE A 159 5.55 -5.29 14.51
CA ILE A 159 4.80 -6.52 14.86
C ILE A 159 3.50 -6.65 14.06
N LYS A 160 2.97 -5.54 13.52
CA LYS A 160 1.86 -5.49 12.57
C LYS A 160 2.13 -4.42 11.50
N GLY A 161 1.43 -4.50 10.38
CA GLY A 161 1.49 -3.47 9.34
C GLY A 161 2.75 -3.55 8.47
N MET A 162 3.44 -4.69 8.45
CA MET A 162 4.56 -4.88 7.53
C MET A 162 4.15 -4.75 6.06
N GLY A 163 2.88 -4.98 5.74
CA GLY A 163 2.35 -4.71 4.42
C GLY A 163 2.27 -3.22 4.07
N VAL A 164 1.98 -2.36 5.05
CA VAL A 164 2.07 -0.89 4.88
C VAL A 164 3.52 -0.49 4.62
N VAL A 165 4.47 -1.05 5.36
CA VAL A 165 5.91 -0.83 5.12
C VAL A 165 6.31 -1.24 3.70
N ARG A 166 5.77 -2.37 3.19
CA ARG A 166 6.01 -2.80 1.81
C ARG A 166 5.35 -1.90 0.78
N ALA A 167 4.17 -1.36 1.06
CA ALA A 167 3.51 -0.39 0.20
C ALA A 167 4.39 0.86 0.05
N MET A 168 4.91 1.40 1.17
CA MET A 168 5.86 2.51 1.16
C MET A 168 7.12 2.19 0.35
N GLU A 169 7.72 1.02 0.57
CA GLU A 169 8.93 0.57 -0.13
C GLU A 169 8.80 0.51 -1.67
N HIS A 170 7.57 0.32 -2.18
CA HIS A 170 7.31 0.16 -3.61
C HIS A 170 6.86 1.45 -4.31
N ILE A 171 6.80 2.57 -3.60
CA ILE A 171 6.55 3.88 -4.19
C ILE A 171 7.74 4.25 -5.08
N PRO A 172 7.52 4.83 -6.28
CA PRO A 172 8.61 5.35 -7.09
C PRO A 172 9.37 6.47 -6.34
N VAL A 173 10.69 6.50 -6.47
CA VAL A 173 11.55 7.51 -5.83
C VAL A 173 12.32 8.30 -6.87
N ASP A 174 12.78 9.50 -6.50
CA ASP A 174 13.72 10.28 -7.30
C ASP A 174 15.18 9.77 -7.15
N GLU A 175 16.13 10.46 -7.78
CA GLU A 175 17.56 10.08 -7.73
C GLU A 175 18.19 10.21 -6.33
N ALA A 176 17.54 10.92 -5.41
CA ALA A 176 17.98 11.14 -4.03
C ALA A 176 17.21 10.25 -3.03
N ASP A 177 16.52 9.21 -3.51
CA ASP A 177 15.69 8.29 -2.74
C ASP A 177 14.45 8.95 -2.08
N HIS A 178 14.03 10.15 -2.51
CA HIS A 178 12.79 10.76 -2.02
C HIS A 178 11.56 10.15 -2.71
N PRO A 179 10.50 9.79 -1.98
CA PRO A 179 9.29 9.25 -2.60
C PRO A 179 8.57 10.29 -3.46
N THR A 180 8.06 9.84 -4.60
CA THR A 180 7.29 10.68 -5.55
C THR A 180 5.90 11.05 -5.04
N ASP A 181 5.33 10.22 -4.17
CA ASP A 181 4.10 10.50 -3.42
C ASP A 181 4.45 10.76 -1.95
N ASP A 182 3.82 11.77 -1.34
CA ASP A 182 4.01 12.08 0.08
C ASP A 182 3.63 10.89 0.97
N VAL A 183 4.56 10.43 1.80
CA VAL A 183 4.35 9.37 2.79
C VAL A 183 4.40 9.98 4.19
N VAL A 184 3.25 10.08 4.86
CA VAL A 184 3.09 10.87 6.09
C VAL A 184 2.55 10.01 7.23
N ILE A 185 3.10 10.21 8.43
CA ILE A 185 2.54 9.68 9.68
C ILE A 185 1.38 10.60 10.09
N VAL A 186 0.16 10.25 9.72
CA VAL A 186 -1.03 11.08 9.95
C VAL A 186 -1.56 11.00 11.38
N ASP A 187 -1.27 9.90 12.08
CA ASP A 187 -1.52 9.77 13.51
C ASP A 187 -0.51 8.80 14.13
N CYS A 188 -0.21 8.97 15.40
CA CYS A 188 0.67 8.07 16.13
C CYS A 188 0.37 8.13 17.63
N GLY A 189 0.86 7.13 18.35
CA GLY A 189 0.71 7.09 19.80
C GLY A 189 1.15 5.77 20.41
N GLU A 190 1.02 5.70 21.72
CA GLU A 190 1.23 4.48 22.50
C GLU A 190 -0.06 3.64 22.54
N ILE A 191 0.08 2.32 22.43
CA ILE A 191 -1.03 1.37 22.61
C ILE A 191 -0.96 0.87 24.06
N PRO A 192 -2.00 1.15 24.88
CA PRO A 192 -2.04 0.65 26.25
C PRO A 192 -1.92 -0.86 26.35
N GLU A 193 -1.43 -1.35 27.49
CA GLU A 193 -1.39 -2.78 27.74
C GLU A 193 -2.79 -3.40 27.67
N GLY A 194 -2.92 -4.55 27.00
CA GLY A 194 -4.19 -5.24 26.80
C GLY A 194 -5.10 -4.61 25.75
N ALA A 195 -4.80 -3.41 25.24
CA ALA A 195 -5.56 -2.81 24.15
C ALA A 195 -5.29 -3.54 22.82
N ASN A 196 -6.31 -3.53 21.97
CA ASN A 196 -6.25 -4.03 20.59
C ASN A 196 -5.30 -3.16 19.75
N ASP A 197 -4.55 -3.79 18.85
CA ASP A 197 -3.60 -3.11 17.96
C ASP A 197 -4.25 -2.11 16.98
N GLY A 198 -5.56 -2.22 16.77
CA GLY A 198 -6.34 -1.34 15.89
C GLY A 198 -6.18 -1.64 14.40
N VAL A 199 -5.73 -2.86 14.05
CA VAL A 199 -5.54 -3.28 12.65
C VAL A 199 -6.80 -3.90 12.02
N VAL A 200 -7.78 -4.28 12.84
CA VAL A 200 -9.11 -4.76 12.41
C VAL A 200 -10.08 -3.59 12.38
N ASN A 201 -10.92 -3.50 11.35
CA ASN A 201 -11.86 -2.39 11.14
C ASN A 201 -11.17 -1.01 11.23
N PHE A 202 -9.93 -0.94 10.76
CA PHE A 202 -9.09 0.26 10.83
C PHE A 202 -9.76 1.47 10.16
N PHE A 203 -10.38 1.24 9.00
CA PHE A 203 -11.11 2.25 8.24
C PHE A 203 -12.53 2.54 8.79
N LYS A 204 -12.96 1.87 9.87
CA LYS A 204 -14.28 2.02 10.50
C LYS A 204 -15.46 1.79 9.53
N ASP A 205 -15.27 0.90 8.57
CA ASP A 205 -16.24 0.54 7.53
C ASP A 205 -17.02 -0.74 7.84
N GLY A 206 -16.73 -1.39 8.96
CA GLY A 206 -17.35 -2.65 9.41
C GLY A 206 -16.63 -3.90 8.93
N ASP A 207 -15.50 -3.76 8.23
CA ASP A 207 -14.68 -4.89 7.78
C ASP A 207 -13.86 -5.47 8.95
N MET A 208 -14.26 -6.66 9.40
CA MET A 208 -13.68 -7.32 10.57
C MET A 208 -12.44 -8.17 10.27
N TYR A 209 -11.94 -8.14 9.04
CA TYR A 209 -10.68 -8.78 8.67
C TYR A 209 -9.57 -7.70 8.65
N PRO A 210 -8.35 -7.96 9.15
CA PRO A 210 -7.22 -7.05 8.93
C PRO A 210 -6.98 -6.81 7.43
N ASP A 211 -6.48 -5.63 7.03
CA ASP A 211 -6.20 -5.39 5.60
C ASP A 211 -5.05 -6.22 5.07
N TRP A 212 -4.15 -6.65 5.95
CA TRP A 212 -3.06 -7.55 5.67
C TRP A 212 -3.27 -8.86 6.44
N PRO A 213 -3.49 -9.99 5.77
CA PRO A 213 -3.80 -11.25 6.46
C PRO A 213 -2.63 -11.77 7.32
N ASN A 214 -1.39 -11.32 7.06
CA ASN A 214 -0.24 -11.62 7.92
C ASN A 214 -0.29 -10.94 9.29
N ASP A 215 -1.17 -9.95 9.46
CA ASP A 215 -1.39 -9.27 10.74
C ASP A 215 -2.42 -9.99 11.63
N LEU A 216 -2.99 -11.11 11.19
CA LEU A 216 -3.77 -11.99 12.07
C LEU A 216 -2.88 -12.52 13.19
N ASP A 217 -3.35 -12.45 14.43
CA ASP A 217 -2.68 -13.04 15.60
C ASP A 217 -2.61 -14.56 15.47
N GLU A 218 -3.71 -15.17 15.09
CA GLU A 218 -3.85 -16.59 14.83
C GLU A 218 -4.32 -16.79 13.40
N LYS A 219 -3.61 -17.64 12.64
CA LYS A 219 -3.97 -17.98 11.26
C LYS A 219 -4.93 -19.18 11.29
N PRO A 220 -6.19 -19.04 10.86
CA PRO A 220 -7.12 -20.16 10.87
C PRO A 220 -6.63 -21.29 9.96
N ALA A 221 -6.81 -22.53 10.42
CA ALA A 221 -6.51 -23.72 9.64
C ALA A 221 -7.59 -23.97 8.58
N GLU A 222 -8.86 -23.76 8.96
CA GLU A 222 -10.04 -24.01 8.13
C GLU A 222 -10.05 -23.15 6.84
N VAL A 223 -10.07 -23.81 5.68
CA VAL A 223 -10.13 -23.15 4.36
C VAL A 223 -11.38 -22.28 4.21
N SER A 224 -12.51 -22.71 4.77
CA SER A 224 -13.77 -21.98 4.73
C SER A 224 -13.65 -20.56 5.28
N TRP A 225 -12.88 -20.38 6.37
CA TRP A 225 -12.65 -19.06 6.95
C TRP A 225 -11.93 -18.12 5.98
N TRP A 226 -10.95 -18.64 5.22
CA TRP A 226 -10.22 -17.86 4.22
C TRP A 226 -11.11 -17.52 3.02
N ILE A 227 -11.94 -18.46 2.58
CA ILE A 227 -12.95 -18.21 1.55
C ILE A 227 -13.91 -17.10 1.99
N ASP A 228 -14.42 -17.15 3.23
CA ASP A 228 -15.31 -16.14 3.78
C ASP A 228 -14.64 -14.76 3.85
N ALA A 229 -13.35 -14.70 4.20
CA ALA A 229 -12.58 -13.47 4.19
C ALA A 229 -12.43 -12.87 2.78
N VAL A 230 -12.16 -13.71 1.77
CA VAL A 230 -12.09 -13.29 0.36
C VAL A 230 -13.45 -12.76 -0.12
N GLU A 231 -14.52 -13.49 0.15
CA GLU A 231 -15.88 -13.11 -0.26
C GLU A 231 -16.34 -11.83 0.45
N SER A 232 -16.04 -11.68 1.74
CA SER A 232 -16.30 -10.45 2.49
C SER A 232 -15.58 -9.25 1.89
N ALA A 233 -14.26 -9.33 1.70
CA ALA A 233 -13.48 -8.23 1.11
C ALA A 233 -13.98 -7.88 -0.31
N LYS A 234 -14.30 -8.89 -1.12
CA LYS A 234 -14.91 -8.69 -2.45
C LYS A 234 -16.27 -7.99 -2.36
N ALA A 235 -17.10 -8.34 -1.38
CA ALA A 235 -18.41 -7.73 -1.16
C ALA A 235 -18.30 -6.24 -0.79
N PHE A 236 -17.38 -5.89 0.12
CA PHE A 236 -17.07 -4.48 0.43
C PHE A 236 -16.56 -3.71 -0.80
N GLY A 237 -15.74 -4.35 -1.64
CA GLY A 237 -15.30 -3.78 -2.91
C GLY A 237 -16.48 -3.49 -3.85
N ASN A 238 -17.41 -4.44 -3.97
CA ASN A 238 -18.61 -4.27 -4.79
C ASN A 238 -19.53 -3.16 -4.27
N GLU A 239 -19.67 -3.03 -2.95
CA GLU A 239 -20.45 -1.96 -2.34
C GLU A 239 -19.83 -0.58 -2.62
N SER A 240 -18.51 -0.46 -2.44
CA SER A 240 -17.76 0.77 -2.74
C SER A 240 -17.87 1.14 -4.22
N PHE A 241 -17.79 0.15 -5.11
CA PHE A 241 -17.97 0.37 -6.55
C PHE A 241 -19.36 0.93 -6.88
N LYS A 242 -20.43 0.40 -6.24
CA LYS A 242 -21.81 0.92 -6.42
C LYS A 242 -21.94 2.37 -5.94
N LYS A 243 -21.20 2.75 -4.89
CA LYS A 243 -21.09 4.12 -4.37
C LYS A 243 -20.20 5.04 -5.23
N GLN A 244 -19.63 4.51 -6.32
CA GLN A 244 -18.66 5.20 -7.18
C GLN A 244 -17.34 5.58 -6.47
N ASP A 245 -17.07 4.99 -5.31
CA ASP A 245 -15.78 5.09 -4.64
C ASP A 245 -14.85 3.99 -5.19
N TYR A 246 -14.29 4.28 -6.37
CA TYR A 246 -13.46 3.33 -7.10
C TYR A 246 -12.09 3.09 -6.43
N LYS A 247 -11.59 4.06 -5.65
CA LYS A 247 -10.34 3.90 -4.89
C LYS A 247 -10.52 2.89 -3.76
N THR A 248 -11.56 3.07 -2.93
CA THR A 248 -11.87 2.12 -1.86
C THR A 248 -12.25 0.75 -2.43
N ALA A 249 -13.00 0.70 -3.53
CA ALA A 249 -13.31 -0.56 -4.22
C ALA A 249 -12.03 -1.31 -4.61
N LEU A 250 -11.08 -0.63 -5.24
CA LEU A 250 -9.79 -1.22 -5.63
C LEU A 250 -8.99 -1.69 -4.41
N ARG A 251 -8.96 -0.91 -3.32
CA ARG A 251 -8.31 -1.32 -2.05
C ARG A 251 -8.88 -2.63 -1.53
N LYS A 252 -10.21 -2.78 -1.53
CA LYS A 252 -10.90 -3.99 -1.07
C LYS A 252 -10.71 -5.18 -2.02
N TYR A 253 -10.66 -4.98 -3.33
CA TYR A 253 -10.31 -6.04 -4.28
C TYR A 253 -8.86 -6.52 -4.12
N ARG A 254 -7.91 -5.59 -3.91
CA ARG A 254 -6.51 -5.95 -3.57
C ARG A 254 -6.43 -6.73 -2.27
N LYS A 255 -7.20 -6.35 -1.25
CA LYS A 255 -7.34 -7.12 -0.01
C LYS A 255 -7.86 -8.53 -0.28
N ALA A 256 -8.93 -8.67 -1.05
CA ALA A 256 -9.49 -9.97 -1.42
C ALA A 256 -8.43 -10.86 -2.10
N MET A 257 -7.61 -10.29 -3.01
CA MET A 257 -6.48 -11.01 -3.63
C MET A 257 -5.44 -11.46 -2.60
N ARG A 258 -5.05 -10.62 -1.63
CA ARG A 258 -4.09 -11.02 -0.58
C ARG A 258 -4.59 -12.21 0.25
N TYR A 259 -5.88 -12.21 0.61
CA TYR A 259 -6.49 -13.33 1.32
C TYR A 259 -6.58 -14.57 0.44
N LEU A 260 -6.88 -14.40 -0.85
CA LEU A 260 -6.96 -15.48 -1.81
C LEU A 260 -5.62 -16.17 -2.02
N ASP A 261 -4.52 -15.42 -2.10
CA ASP A 261 -3.17 -15.97 -2.26
C ASP A 261 -2.80 -16.89 -1.08
N LEU A 262 -3.11 -16.48 0.16
CA LEU A 262 -2.89 -17.33 1.33
C LEU A 262 -3.91 -18.47 1.46
N CYS A 263 -5.12 -18.28 0.93
CA CYS A 263 -6.11 -19.35 0.85
C CYS A 263 -5.58 -20.51 -0.02
N TRP A 264 -4.84 -20.22 -1.09
CA TRP A 264 -4.23 -21.23 -1.98
C TRP A 264 -3.14 -22.07 -1.31
N GLU A 265 -2.57 -21.60 -0.19
CA GLU A 265 -1.53 -22.33 0.55
C GLU A 265 -2.10 -23.38 1.51
N LYS A 266 -3.44 -23.52 1.60
CA LYS A 266 -4.09 -24.43 2.54
C LYS A 266 -4.18 -25.85 1.99
N GLU A 267 -4.03 -26.84 2.87
CA GLU A 267 -3.94 -28.25 2.50
C GLU A 267 -5.27 -28.83 1.98
N ASP A 268 -6.42 -28.35 2.46
CA ASP A 268 -7.74 -28.90 2.13
C ASP A 268 -8.41 -28.27 0.89
N ILE A 269 -7.65 -27.91 -0.14
CA ILE A 269 -8.21 -27.42 -1.40
C ILE A 269 -8.42 -28.60 -2.36
N ASP A 270 -9.66 -29.06 -2.44
CA ASP A 270 -10.10 -30.01 -3.46
C ASP A 270 -10.35 -29.34 -4.82
N GLU A 271 -10.65 -30.15 -5.85
CA GLU A 271 -10.87 -29.67 -7.22
C GLU A 271 -12.08 -28.71 -7.33
N GLU A 272 -13.12 -28.94 -6.54
CA GLU A 272 -14.32 -28.10 -6.53
C GLU A 272 -13.99 -26.70 -5.96
N ARG A 273 -13.30 -26.67 -4.82
CA ARG A 273 -12.82 -25.43 -4.19
C ARG A 273 -11.83 -24.72 -5.09
N SER A 274 -10.87 -25.43 -5.68
CA SER A 274 -9.91 -24.88 -6.64
C SER A 274 -10.63 -24.17 -7.79
N THR A 275 -11.63 -24.82 -8.39
CA THR A 275 -12.46 -24.24 -9.46
C THR A 275 -13.21 -23.00 -8.99
N ALA A 276 -13.78 -23.02 -7.79
CA ALA A 276 -14.48 -21.88 -7.19
C ALA A 276 -13.52 -20.70 -6.91
N LEU A 277 -12.33 -20.96 -6.38
CA LEU A 277 -11.31 -19.95 -6.10
C LEU A 277 -10.81 -19.28 -7.38
N ARG A 278 -10.56 -20.04 -8.45
CA ARG A 278 -10.21 -19.48 -9.78
C ARG A 278 -11.32 -18.59 -10.34
N LYS A 279 -12.58 -19.02 -10.18
CA LYS A 279 -13.74 -18.19 -10.54
C LYS A 279 -13.75 -16.88 -9.75
N THR A 280 -13.57 -16.93 -8.45
CA THR A 280 -13.50 -15.74 -7.60
C THR A 280 -12.33 -14.83 -8.00
N LYS A 281 -11.14 -15.39 -8.27
CA LYS A 281 -9.98 -14.64 -8.78
C LYS A 281 -10.29 -13.89 -10.07
N SER A 282 -10.87 -14.59 -11.05
CA SER A 282 -11.29 -14.00 -12.33
C SER A 282 -12.27 -12.84 -12.14
N ILE A 283 -13.25 -13.00 -11.22
CA ILE A 283 -14.22 -11.94 -10.89
C ILE A 283 -13.53 -10.74 -10.24
N ILE A 284 -12.62 -10.97 -9.28
CA ILE A 284 -11.90 -9.88 -8.60
C ILE A 284 -11.08 -9.06 -9.59
N PHE A 285 -10.33 -9.71 -10.48
CA PHE A 285 -9.59 -9.01 -11.54
C PHE A 285 -10.51 -8.26 -12.50
N THR A 286 -11.65 -8.84 -12.89
CA THR A 286 -12.64 -8.16 -13.74
C THR A 286 -13.15 -6.88 -13.09
N ASN A 287 -13.42 -6.91 -11.79
CA ASN A 287 -13.90 -5.76 -11.02
C ASN A 287 -12.78 -4.73 -10.77
N SER A 288 -11.55 -5.19 -10.51
CA SER A 288 -10.37 -4.34 -10.38
C SER A 288 -10.10 -3.56 -11.68
N SER A 289 -10.13 -4.24 -12.82
CA SER A 289 -10.06 -3.63 -14.16
C SER A 289 -11.15 -2.58 -14.37
N ALA A 290 -12.38 -2.83 -13.90
CA ALA A 290 -13.46 -1.86 -13.96
C ALA A 290 -13.15 -0.57 -13.17
N CYS A 291 -12.58 -0.71 -11.97
CA CYS A 291 -12.19 0.43 -11.13
C CYS A 291 -11.08 1.23 -11.80
N LYS A 292 -10.01 0.56 -12.24
CA LYS A 292 -8.86 1.21 -12.90
C LYS A 292 -9.26 1.94 -14.19
N LEU A 293 -10.14 1.35 -15.00
CA LEU A 293 -10.72 2.04 -16.16
C LEU A 293 -11.45 3.33 -15.77
N LYS A 294 -12.19 3.32 -14.66
CA LYS A 294 -12.89 4.52 -14.15
C LYS A 294 -11.95 5.56 -13.57
N LEU A 295 -10.81 5.13 -13.03
CA LEU A 295 -9.75 5.99 -12.52
C LEU A 295 -8.80 6.51 -13.61
N GLY A 296 -8.95 6.04 -14.86
CA GLY A 296 -8.10 6.43 -15.99
C GLY A 296 -6.79 5.66 -16.10
N ASP A 297 -6.58 4.66 -15.25
CA ASP A 297 -5.39 3.80 -15.25
C ASP A 297 -5.55 2.66 -16.27
N LEU A 298 -5.41 3.02 -17.56
CA LEU A 298 -5.82 2.16 -18.67
C LEU A 298 -4.93 0.94 -18.88
N GLU A 299 -3.61 1.08 -18.72
CA GLU A 299 -2.67 -0.03 -18.91
C GLU A 299 -2.88 -1.11 -17.84
N ASP A 300 -2.97 -0.67 -16.59
CA ASP A 300 -3.17 -1.54 -15.44
C ASP A 300 -4.58 -2.14 -15.43
N ALA A 301 -5.57 -1.44 -16.01
CA ALA A 301 -6.91 -1.99 -16.24
C ALA A 301 -6.88 -3.11 -17.30
N LEU A 302 -6.09 -2.96 -18.36
CA LEU A 302 -5.96 -3.98 -19.40
C LEU A 302 -5.28 -5.23 -18.84
N LEU A 303 -4.21 -5.03 -18.07
CA LEU A 303 -3.49 -6.12 -17.41
C LEU A 303 -4.41 -6.95 -16.50
N ASP A 304 -5.23 -6.29 -15.68
CA ASP A 304 -6.21 -6.97 -14.83
C ASP A 304 -7.26 -7.74 -15.66
N ALA A 305 -7.74 -7.17 -16.77
CA ALA A 305 -8.68 -7.88 -17.65
C ALA A 305 -8.05 -9.13 -18.28
N ASP A 306 -6.78 -9.06 -18.66
CA ASP A 306 -6.02 -10.19 -19.19
C ASP A 306 -5.81 -11.28 -18.12
N PHE A 307 -5.47 -10.90 -16.88
CA PHE A 307 -5.38 -11.85 -15.77
C PHE A 307 -6.72 -12.52 -15.46
N ALA A 308 -7.83 -11.79 -15.53
CA ALA A 308 -9.16 -12.37 -15.36
C ALA A 308 -9.43 -13.49 -16.39
N LEU A 309 -9.04 -13.29 -17.65
CA LEU A 309 -9.23 -14.25 -18.74
C LEU A 309 -8.28 -15.46 -18.64
N ARG A 310 -7.07 -15.28 -18.11
CA ARG A 310 -6.14 -16.41 -17.84
C ARG A 310 -6.67 -17.36 -16.77
N GLU A 311 -7.41 -16.85 -15.80
CA GLU A 311 -8.06 -17.71 -14.80
C GLU A 311 -9.29 -18.41 -15.37
N ARG A 312 -10.05 -17.73 -16.23
CA ARG A 312 -11.27 -18.27 -16.88
C ARG A 312 -11.52 -17.62 -18.24
N GLU A 313 -11.38 -18.42 -19.29
CA GLU A 313 -11.68 -18.01 -20.66
C GLU A 313 -13.19 -17.89 -20.93
N ASP A 314 -14.04 -18.50 -20.11
CA ASP A 314 -15.50 -18.41 -20.23
C ASP A 314 -16.12 -17.22 -19.50
N ASN A 315 -15.31 -16.24 -19.08
CA ASN A 315 -15.77 -15.02 -18.41
C ASN A 315 -16.10 -13.91 -19.42
N ALA A 316 -17.37 -13.89 -19.88
CA ALA A 316 -17.87 -12.88 -20.82
C ALA A 316 -17.65 -11.43 -20.33
N LYS A 317 -17.79 -11.19 -19.02
CA LYS A 317 -17.59 -9.86 -18.42
C LYS A 317 -16.14 -9.40 -18.47
N ALA A 318 -15.18 -10.32 -18.37
CA ALA A 318 -13.76 -10.00 -18.51
C ALA A 318 -13.44 -9.59 -19.96
N PHE A 319 -13.94 -10.33 -20.96
CA PHE A 319 -13.80 -9.92 -22.37
C PHE A 319 -14.49 -8.58 -22.66
N PHE A 320 -15.70 -8.37 -22.12
CA PHE A 320 -16.39 -7.10 -22.26
C PHE A 320 -15.56 -5.94 -21.66
N ARG A 321 -15.01 -6.13 -20.46
CA ARG A 321 -14.15 -5.14 -19.81
C ARG A 321 -12.88 -4.89 -20.64
N GLN A 322 -12.20 -5.94 -21.08
CA GLN A 322 -11.02 -5.87 -21.93
C GLN A 322 -11.30 -5.05 -23.21
N GLY A 323 -12.44 -5.27 -23.85
CA GLY A 323 -12.88 -4.49 -25.01
C GLY A 323 -13.06 -3.00 -24.68
N GLN A 324 -13.69 -2.68 -23.55
CA GLN A 324 -13.84 -1.28 -23.10
C GLN A 324 -12.49 -0.60 -22.83
N VAL A 325 -11.55 -1.30 -22.20
CA VAL A 325 -10.20 -0.75 -21.96
C VAL A 325 -9.44 -0.56 -23.27
N ARG A 326 -9.49 -1.54 -24.18
CA ARG A 326 -8.87 -1.43 -25.53
C ARG A 326 -9.46 -0.30 -26.35
N MET A 327 -10.76 -0.04 -26.23
CA MET A 327 -11.40 1.14 -26.84
C MET A 327 -10.82 2.45 -26.29
N ALA A 328 -10.62 2.54 -24.97
CA ALA A 328 -10.04 3.71 -24.30
C ALA A 328 -8.57 3.92 -24.70
N LEU A 329 -7.80 2.84 -24.86
CA LEU A 329 -6.42 2.85 -25.38
C LEU A 329 -6.33 3.07 -26.90
N ASN A 330 -7.46 3.25 -27.59
CA ASN A 330 -7.54 3.39 -29.04
C ASN A 330 -7.06 2.16 -29.85
N HIS A 331 -7.02 0.98 -29.23
CA HIS A 331 -6.73 -0.31 -29.86
C HIS A 331 -8.00 -0.94 -30.44
N ILE A 332 -8.60 -0.28 -31.44
CA ILE A 332 -10.00 -0.54 -31.85
C ILE A 332 -10.20 -1.94 -32.45
N ASP A 333 -9.29 -2.43 -33.29
CA ASP A 333 -9.40 -3.77 -33.87
C ASP A 333 -9.37 -4.86 -32.79
N ALA A 334 -8.45 -4.73 -31.82
CA ALA A 334 -8.35 -5.65 -30.69
C ALA A 334 -9.59 -5.56 -29.76
N ALA A 335 -10.21 -4.39 -29.64
CA ALA A 335 -11.46 -4.23 -28.89
C ALA A 335 -12.63 -4.94 -29.56
N VAL A 336 -12.73 -4.89 -30.89
CA VAL A 336 -13.75 -5.62 -31.66
C VAL A 336 -13.64 -7.12 -31.42
N GLU A 337 -12.44 -7.68 -31.43
CA GLU A 337 -12.23 -9.10 -31.13
C GLU A 337 -12.65 -9.46 -29.70
N SER A 338 -12.28 -8.65 -28.70
CA SER A 338 -12.74 -8.86 -27.31
C SER A 338 -14.27 -8.85 -27.21
N PHE A 339 -14.94 -7.89 -27.84
CA PHE A 339 -16.40 -7.81 -27.80
C PHE A 339 -17.09 -8.95 -28.56
N LYS A 340 -16.49 -9.49 -29.63
CA LYS A 340 -16.99 -10.69 -30.30
C LYS A 340 -16.92 -11.91 -29.38
N GLN A 341 -15.78 -12.13 -28.72
CA GLN A 341 -15.62 -13.21 -27.76
C GLN A 341 -16.61 -13.10 -26.60
N ALA A 342 -16.83 -11.88 -26.07
CA ALA A 342 -17.86 -11.63 -25.07
C ALA A 342 -19.28 -11.99 -25.58
N LEU A 343 -19.59 -11.64 -26.83
CA LEU A 343 -20.90 -11.90 -27.45
C LEU A 343 -21.13 -13.38 -27.79
N GLU A 344 -20.08 -14.13 -28.10
CA GLU A 344 -20.15 -15.58 -28.29
C GLU A 344 -20.58 -16.28 -27.00
N LEU A 345 -20.08 -15.82 -25.86
CA LEU A 345 -20.44 -16.33 -24.53
C LEU A 345 -21.82 -15.86 -24.07
N GLU A 346 -22.20 -14.61 -24.36
CA GLU A 346 -23.51 -14.03 -24.00
C GLU A 346 -24.23 -13.40 -25.22
N PRO A 347 -24.81 -14.20 -26.14
CA PRO A 347 -25.36 -13.72 -27.41
C PRO A 347 -26.54 -12.76 -27.31
N ASN A 348 -27.19 -12.70 -26.14
CA ASN A 348 -28.37 -11.87 -25.89
C ASN A 348 -28.07 -10.57 -25.14
N ASP A 349 -26.82 -10.32 -24.74
CA ASP A 349 -26.48 -9.12 -24.00
C ASP A 349 -26.52 -7.86 -24.90
N GLY A 350 -27.44 -6.95 -24.56
CA GLY A 350 -27.62 -5.69 -25.31
C GLY A 350 -26.53 -4.66 -25.06
N GLY A 351 -25.77 -4.75 -23.96
CA GLY A 351 -24.59 -3.93 -23.69
C GLY A 351 -23.44 -4.28 -24.63
N ILE A 352 -23.09 -5.56 -24.72
CA ILE A 352 -22.03 -6.08 -25.60
C ILE A 352 -22.32 -5.72 -27.05
N LYS A 353 -23.56 -5.94 -27.53
CA LYS A 353 -23.96 -5.60 -28.91
C LYS A 353 -23.76 -4.12 -29.24
N ARG A 354 -24.10 -3.22 -28.30
CA ARG A 354 -23.95 -1.77 -28.49
C ARG A 354 -22.49 -1.34 -28.58
N GLU A 355 -21.65 -1.84 -27.67
CA GLU A 355 -20.21 -1.52 -27.66
C GLU A 355 -19.49 -2.10 -28.89
N LEU A 356 -19.84 -3.32 -29.30
CA LEU A 356 -19.33 -3.92 -30.54
C LEU A 356 -19.71 -3.09 -31.77
N ALA A 357 -20.95 -2.62 -31.85
CA ALA A 357 -21.41 -1.76 -32.94
C ALA A 357 -20.67 -0.42 -32.97
N ALA A 358 -20.45 0.19 -31.79
CA ALA A 358 -19.69 1.43 -31.66
C ALA A 358 -18.22 1.24 -32.11
N ALA A 359 -17.58 0.15 -31.70
CA ALA A 359 -16.20 -0.18 -32.10
C ALA A 359 -16.09 -0.40 -33.62
N LYS A 360 -17.00 -1.19 -34.21
CA LYS A 360 -17.05 -1.41 -35.67
C LYS A 360 -17.27 -0.11 -36.45
N LYS A 361 -18.15 0.77 -35.95
CA LYS A 361 -18.38 2.09 -36.55
C LYS A 361 -17.09 2.92 -36.55
N LYS A 362 -16.36 2.95 -35.44
CA LYS A 362 -15.09 3.69 -35.33
C LYS A 362 -14.02 3.20 -36.34
N ILE A 363 -13.97 1.90 -36.62
CA ILE A 363 -13.11 1.34 -37.70
C ILE A 363 -13.56 1.85 -39.07
N SER A 364 -14.87 1.79 -39.36
CA SER A 364 -15.43 2.27 -40.63
C SER A 364 -15.12 3.75 -40.85
N ASP A 365 -15.35 4.57 -39.83
CA ASP A 365 -15.12 6.02 -39.89
C ASP A 365 -13.62 6.33 -40.13
N LYS A 366 -12.71 5.59 -39.48
CA LYS A 366 -11.26 5.72 -39.70
C LYS A 366 -10.87 5.38 -41.14
N ARG A 367 -11.38 4.26 -41.69
CA ARG A 367 -11.12 3.86 -43.08
C ARG A 367 -11.67 4.89 -44.08
N ASP A 368 -12.84 5.46 -43.82
CA ASP A 368 -13.42 6.51 -44.65
C ASP A 368 -12.59 7.80 -44.61
N GLN A 369 -12.02 8.16 -43.44
CA GLN A 369 -11.11 9.30 -43.31
C GLN A 369 -9.80 9.07 -44.07
N GLU A 370 -9.19 7.88 -43.94
CA GLU A 370 -7.98 7.50 -44.68
C GLU A 370 -8.22 7.54 -46.20
N ARG A 371 -9.35 6.99 -46.67
CA ARG A 371 -9.74 7.07 -48.09
C ARG A 371 -9.88 8.51 -48.58
N LYS A 372 -10.51 9.38 -47.79
CA LYS A 372 -10.66 10.81 -48.14
C LYS A 372 -9.32 11.53 -48.16
N ALA A 373 -8.42 11.25 -47.20
CA ALA A 373 -7.09 11.83 -47.15
C ALA A 373 -6.24 11.39 -48.35
N PHE A 374 -6.24 10.10 -48.67
CA PHE A 374 -5.57 9.56 -49.85
C PHE A 374 -6.11 10.18 -51.14
N SER A 375 -7.44 10.27 -51.27
CA SER A 375 -8.06 10.91 -52.45
C SER A 375 -7.68 12.38 -52.63
N ARG A 376 -7.40 13.13 -51.56
CA ARG A 376 -6.93 14.53 -51.65
C ARG A 376 -5.46 14.64 -52.07
N LEU A 377 -4.64 13.66 -51.72
CA LEU A 377 -3.21 13.65 -52.05
C LEU A 377 -2.94 13.46 -53.56
N PHE A 378 -3.87 12.81 -54.27
CA PHE A 378 -3.77 12.54 -55.71
C PHE A 378 -4.70 13.39 -56.58
N GLN A 379 -5.32 14.46 -56.02
CA GLN A 379 -5.98 15.46 -56.85
C GLN A 379 -4.92 16.28 -57.60
N PRO A 380 -5.00 16.41 -58.94
CA PRO A 380 -4.07 17.26 -59.69
C PRO A 380 -4.15 18.68 -59.14
N SER A 381 -3.01 19.35 -58.95
CA SER A 381 -2.93 20.79 -58.74
C SER A 381 -3.43 21.50 -60.00
N GLY A 382 -4.77 21.62 -60.11
CA GLY A 382 -5.45 22.26 -61.22
C GLY A 382 -5.04 23.72 -61.31
N GLY A 383 -4.29 24.03 -62.36
CA GLY A 383 -3.77 25.36 -62.65
C GLY A 383 -4.84 26.45 -62.78
N SER A 384 -4.47 27.64 -62.33
CA SER A 384 -5.03 28.93 -62.72
C SER A 384 -3.86 29.73 -63.30
N GLN A 385 -3.93 30.47 -64.41
CA GLN A 385 -5.00 31.30 -64.96
C GLN A 385 -4.93 31.21 -66.50
N LYS A 386 -6.04 30.92 -67.19
CA LYS A 386 -6.90 31.89 -67.89
C LYS A 386 -6.14 32.91 -68.76
N SER A 387 -6.29 32.70 -70.06
CA SER A 387 -5.99 33.54 -71.21
C SER A 387 -6.41 35.00 -71.01
N ASP A 388 -5.44 35.90 -71.17
CA ASP A 388 -5.69 37.31 -71.42
C ASP A 388 -6.15 37.53 -72.87
N ASN A 389 -7.13 38.42 -72.99
CA ASN A 389 -7.76 38.92 -74.21
C ASN A 389 -6.74 39.40 -75.25
N GLU A 390 -6.86 38.89 -76.49
CA GLU A 390 -6.44 39.63 -77.68
C GLU A 390 -7.59 40.55 -78.13
N ASN A 391 -7.29 41.84 -78.20
CA ASN A 391 -8.11 42.84 -78.86
C ASN A 391 -7.16 43.74 -79.67
N SER A 392 -6.96 43.44 -80.95
CA SER A 392 -6.59 44.36 -82.05
C SER A 392 -6.67 43.66 -83.39
#